data_AF-A0A5D2DE28-F1
#
_entry.id   AF-A0A5D2DE28-F1
#
_cell.length_a   1.000
_cell.length_b   1.000
_cell.length_c   1.000
_cell.angle_alpha   90.00
_cell.angle_beta   90.00
_cell.angle_gamma   90.00
#
_symmetry.space_group_name_H-M   'P 1'
#
loop_
_entity.id
_entity.type
_entity.pdbx_description
1 polymer ?
#
loop_
_entity_poly.entity_id
_entity_poly.type
_entity_poly.pdbx_seq_one_letter_code
_entity_poly.pdbx_strand_id
1 'polypeptide(L)'
;NKPMDIEVPQAVLPDTVFEAIVRIPYDMQLKQVLANGKKGALNVGAVLILPERFELAPPDRISPEMKEKIGNLSFQNYRPTKNNILVIGPVPGKRYSEITFPILSLDPASNKDVHFLKNLIYVGRKRGRGQIYPDRNKSNNTVYNATATCVVSKIIRKEKGVVDIIHPGPELLVSKGESIKLDQPLTINPNVGVFGQGWDAEIVLQDPLSVQGLLFFLASIVFAQIFLVLKKK
;
A
#
# COMPACT_ATOMS: atom_id res chain seq x y z
N ASN A 1 13.90 -8.57 11.43
CA ASN A 1 13.65 -7.82 10.17
C ASN A 1 12.18 -7.88 9.82
N LYS A 2 11.45 -6.78 10.03
CA LYS A 2 10.16 -6.63 9.34
C LYS A 2 10.48 -6.54 7.84
N PRO A 3 9.79 -7.26 6.95
CA PRO A 3 10.01 -7.10 5.51
C PRO A 3 9.78 -5.62 5.16
N MET A 4 10.69 -5.03 4.38
CA MET A 4 10.47 -3.69 3.86
C MET A 4 9.16 -3.68 3.05
N ASP A 5 8.35 -2.65 3.30
CA ASP A 5 6.99 -2.58 2.79
C ASP A 5 6.91 -2.09 1.34
N ILE A 6 7.95 -1.36 0.96
CA ILE A 6 8.19 -0.81 -0.37
C ILE A 6 9.69 -0.90 -0.66
N GLU A 7 10.03 -1.24 -1.89
CA GLU A 7 11.40 -1.21 -2.41
C GLU A 7 11.45 -0.22 -3.57
N VAL A 8 12.38 0.74 -3.48
CA VAL A 8 12.67 1.73 -4.51
C VAL A 8 14.18 1.87 -4.66
N PRO A 9 14.68 2.32 -5.82
CA PRO A 9 16.08 2.69 -5.96
C PRO A 9 16.44 3.80 -4.98
N GLN A 10 17.66 3.76 -4.44
CA GLN A 10 18.18 4.82 -3.58
C GLN A 10 18.23 6.17 -4.33
N ALA A 11 18.62 6.13 -5.60
CA ALA A 11 18.72 7.30 -6.46
C ALA A 11 18.27 6.97 -7.88
N VAL A 12 17.71 7.97 -8.54
CA VAL A 12 17.29 7.90 -9.95
C VAL A 12 17.75 9.14 -10.68
N LEU A 13 18.05 8.98 -11.98
CA LEU A 13 18.36 10.10 -12.85
C LEU A 13 17.05 10.77 -13.34
N PRO A 14 17.11 12.01 -13.85
CA PRO A 14 16.05 12.64 -14.61
C PRO A 14 15.52 11.78 -15.78
N ASP A 15 14.26 11.99 -16.17
CA ASP A 15 13.58 11.34 -17.31
C ASP A 15 13.81 9.81 -17.40
N THR A 16 13.79 9.13 -16.25
CA THR A 16 14.12 7.71 -16.15
C THR A 16 12.95 6.93 -15.59
N VAL A 17 12.60 5.81 -16.24
CA VAL A 17 11.61 4.86 -15.73
C VAL A 17 12.27 3.91 -14.74
N PHE A 18 11.69 3.78 -13.55
CA PHE A 18 12.15 2.87 -12.51
C PHE A 18 10.99 2.10 -11.87
N GLU A 19 11.32 1.00 -11.19
CA GLU A 19 10.37 0.15 -10.48
C GLU A 19 10.24 0.60 -9.01
N ALA A 20 9.01 0.81 -8.55
CA ALA A 20 8.68 0.88 -7.13
C ALA A 20 7.86 -0.36 -6.75
N ILE A 21 8.40 -1.23 -5.91
CA ILE A 21 7.79 -2.53 -5.60
C ILE A 21 7.12 -2.45 -4.23
N VAL A 22 5.79 -2.55 -4.20
CA VAL A 22 5.01 -2.57 -2.97
C VAL A 22 4.68 -4.01 -2.61
N ARG A 23 5.15 -4.46 -1.44
CA ARG A 23 4.86 -5.81 -0.94
C ARG A 23 3.64 -5.76 -0.02
N ILE A 24 2.76 -6.74 -0.12
CA ILE A 24 1.55 -6.88 0.70
C ILE A 24 1.51 -8.33 1.23
N PRO A 25 2.48 -8.71 2.09
CA PRO A 25 2.60 -10.09 2.55
C PRO A 25 1.36 -10.49 3.34
N TYR A 26 0.86 -11.71 3.15
CA TYR A 26 -0.17 -12.32 4.00
C TYR A 26 -0.15 -13.85 3.87
N ASP A 27 -0.72 -14.53 4.86
CA ASP A 27 -0.89 -15.98 4.79
C ASP A 27 -1.99 -16.34 3.78
N MET A 28 -1.58 -16.99 2.69
CA MET A 28 -2.46 -17.37 1.58
C MET A 28 -3.46 -18.47 1.94
N GLN A 29 -3.29 -19.15 3.08
CA GLN A 29 -4.26 -20.11 3.59
C GLN A 29 -5.46 -19.43 4.26
N LEU A 30 -5.30 -18.18 4.71
CA LEU A 30 -6.38 -17.42 5.33
C LEU A 30 -7.48 -17.10 4.33
N LYS A 31 -8.72 -17.26 4.80
CA LYS A 31 -9.94 -16.90 4.07
C LYS A 31 -10.69 -15.84 4.88
N GLN A 32 -11.26 -14.86 4.18
CA GLN A 32 -12.09 -13.82 4.77
C GLN A 32 -13.58 -14.09 4.52
N VAL A 33 -14.44 -13.47 5.31
CA VAL A 33 -15.88 -13.43 5.06
C VAL A 33 -16.17 -12.54 3.85
N LEU A 34 -16.85 -13.11 2.84
CA LEU A 34 -17.34 -12.39 1.66
C LEU A 34 -18.68 -11.70 1.96
N ALA A 35 -19.14 -10.83 1.06
CA ALA A 35 -20.41 -10.09 1.23
C ALA A 35 -21.63 -11.02 1.43
N ASN A 36 -21.59 -12.24 0.88
CA ASN A 36 -22.63 -13.25 1.05
C ASN A 36 -22.50 -14.12 2.32
N GLY A 37 -21.52 -13.84 3.19
CA GLY A 37 -21.25 -14.58 4.42
C GLY A 37 -20.37 -15.83 4.27
N LYS A 38 -20.05 -16.28 3.04
CA LYS A 38 -19.15 -17.42 2.82
C LYS A 38 -17.68 -17.03 3.01
N LYS A 39 -16.82 -18.00 3.37
CA LYS A 39 -15.36 -17.80 3.44
C LYS A 39 -14.74 -17.85 2.03
N GLY A 40 -13.92 -16.87 1.67
CA GLY A 40 -13.28 -16.75 0.36
C GLY A 40 -11.91 -16.08 0.40
N ALA A 41 -11.31 -15.92 -0.78
CA ALA A 41 -9.97 -15.36 -0.91
C ALA A 41 -9.91 -13.86 -0.57
N LEU A 42 -8.70 -13.38 -0.24
CA LEU A 42 -8.43 -11.96 -0.01
C LEU A 42 -8.03 -11.28 -1.31
N ASN A 43 -8.55 -10.07 -1.49
CA ASN A 43 -8.06 -9.13 -2.48
C ASN A 43 -7.14 -8.13 -1.79
N VAL A 44 -6.27 -7.51 -2.58
CA VAL A 44 -5.37 -6.45 -2.14
C VAL A 44 -5.55 -5.19 -2.96
N GLY A 45 -5.06 -4.09 -2.42
CA GLY A 45 -4.94 -2.82 -3.11
C GLY A 45 -3.90 -1.95 -2.42
N ALA A 46 -3.42 -0.94 -3.14
CA ALA A 46 -2.45 -0.01 -2.63
C ALA A 46 -2.70 1.41 -3.16
N VAL A 47 -2.22 2.38 -2.39
CA VAL A 47 -2.06 3.77 -2.78
C VAL A 47 -0.60 4.13 -2.61
N LEU A 48 -0.01 4.69 -3.65
CA LEU A 48 1.36 5.16 -3.68
C LEU A 48 1.33 6.67 -3.87
N ILE A 49 1.88 7.41 -2.90
CA ILE A 49 1.99 8.86 -2.94
C ILE A 49 3.45 9.18 -3.24
N LEU A 50 3.67 9.67 -4.43
CA LEU A 50 4.98 10.06 -4.92
C LEU A 50 5.21 11.55 -4.66
N PRO A 51 6.46 12.01 -4.67
CA PRO A 51 6.78 13.42 -4.68
C PRO A 51 6.09 14.10 -5.88
N GLU A 52 5.80 15.38 -5.74
CA GLU A 52 5.21 16.12 -6.86
C GLU A 52 6.09 15.95 -8.10
N ARG A 53 5.45 15.60 -9.22
CA ARG A 53 6.05 15.44 -10.57
C ARG A 53 6.75 14.12 -10.85
N PHE A 54 6.69 13.15 -9.94
CA PHE A 54 6.78 11.75 -10.36
C PHE A 54 5.40 11.30 -10.83
N GLU A 55 5.36 10.50 -11.89
CA GLU A 55 4.09 9.99 -12.41
C GLU A 55 4.23 8.56 -12.94
N LEU A 56 3.10 7.96 -13.28
CA LEU A 56 3.08 6.65 -13.92
C LEU A 56 3.77 6.75 -15.29
N ALA A 57 4.71 5.84 -15.56
CA ALA A 57 5.40 5.82 -16.83
C ALA A 57 4.43 5.56 -18.00
N PRO A 58 4.55 6.31 -19.11
CA PRO A 58 3.79 6.04 -20.33
C PRO A 58 4.02 4.61 -20.85
N PRO A 59 3.00 3.92 -21.40
CA PRO A 59 3.11 2.51 -21.81
C PRO A 59 4.20 2.22 -22.84
N ASP A 60 4.58 3.19 -23.65
CA ASP A 60 5.66 3.13 -24.65
C ASP A 60 7.06 3.19 -24.04
N ARG A 61 7.20 3.79 -22.85
CA ARG A 61 8.47 3.90 -22.11
C ARG A 61 8.74 2.70 -21.19
N ILE A 62 7.75 1.83 -20.97
CA ILE A 62 7.88 0.65 -20.11
C ILE A 62 8.52 -0.51 -20.89
N SER A 63 9.62 -1.04 -20.36
CA SER A 63 10.35 -2.18 -20.91
C SER A 63 9.49 -3.45 -20.96
N PRO A 64 9.72 -4.39 -21.91
CA PRO A 64 8.95 -5.63 -22.00
C PRO A 64 9.04 -6.48 -20.73
N GLU A 65 10.21 -6.53 -20.09
CA GLU A 65 10.42 -7.23 -18.81
C GLU A 65 9.52 -6.66 -17.70
N MET A 66 9.45 -5.32 -17.60
CA MET A 66 8.61 -4.66 -16.59
C MET A 66 7.12 -4.86 -16.88
N LYS A 67 6.71 -4.86 -18.16
CA LYS A 67 5.33 -5.17 -18.55
C LYS A 67 4.91 -6.57 -18.11
N GLU A 68 5.80 -7.55 -18.21
CA GLU A 68 5.54 -8.91 -17.76
C GLU A 68 5.30 -8.97 -16.24
N LYS A 69 6.13 -8.28 -15.45
CA LYS A 69 5.97 -8.18 -13.98
C LYS A 69 4.65 -7.50 -13.58
N ILE A 70 4.27 -6.44 -14.29
CA ILE A 70 3.00 -5.72 -14.07
C ILE A 70 1.81 -6.60 -14.45
N GLY A 71 1.94 -7.38 -15.52
CA GLY A 71 0.86 -8.18 -16.08
C GLY A 71 -0.36 -7.34 -16.44
N ASN A 72 -1.54 -7.76 -15.98
CA ASN A 72 -2.82 -7.10 -16.29
C ASN A 72 -3.25 -6.06 -15.24
N LEU A 73 -2.31 -5.50 -14.48
CA LEU A 73 -2.62 -4.46 -13.51
C LEU A 73 -2.93 -3.14 -14.22
N SER A 74 -3.93 -2.42 -13.69
CA SER A 74 -4.33 -1.10 -14.20
C SER A 74 -4.23 -0.08 -13.08
N PHE A 75 -3.29 0.85 -13.22
CA PHE A 75 -3.08 1.93 -12.27
C PHE A 75 -4.00 3.12 -12.60
N GLN A 76 -4.51 3.76 -11.56
CA GLN A 76 -5.38 4.92 -11.67
C GLN A 76 -4.80 6.08 -10.89
N ASN A 77 -4.95 7.31 -11.40
CA ASN A 77 -4.65 8.50 -10.64
C ASN A 77 -5.74 8.72 -9.59
N TYR A 78 -5.37 9.12 -8.37
CA TYR A 78 -6.32 9.41 -7.30
C TYR A 78 -7.32 10.51 -7.69
N ARG A 79 -6.85 11.48 -8.47
CA ARG A 79 -7.66 12.52 -9.12
C ARG A 79 -7.07 12.87 -10.48
N PRO A 80 -7.86 13.39 -11.43
CA PRO A 80 -7.35 13.82 -12.74
C PRO A 80 -6.20 14.83 -12.67
N THR A 81 -6.15 15.65 -11.63
CA THR A 81 -5.12 16.68 -11.44
C THR A 81 -3.94 16.22 -10.57
N LYS A 82 -3.94 14.98 -10.07
CA LYS A 82 -2.94 14.45 -9.14
C LYS A 82 -2.32 13.17 -9.72
N ASN A 83 -1.41 13.37 -10.67
CA ASN A 83 -0.69 12.29 -11.37
C ASN A 83 0.33 11.57 -10.47
N ASN A 84 0.77 12.21 -9.39
CA ASN A 84 1.73 11.67 -8.44
C ASN A 84 1.11 10.77 -7.36
N ILE A 85 -0.22 10.64 -7.33
CA ILE A 85 -0.91 9.74 -6.39
C ILE A 85 -1.57 8.62 -7.19
N LEU A 86 -1.01 7.42 -7.09
CA LEU A 86 -1.42 6.25 -7.83
C LEU A 86 -2.20 5.31 -6.94
N VAL A 87 -3.31 4.78 -7.45
CA VAL A 87 -4.19 3.82 -6.76
C VAL A 87 -4.30 2.57 -7.62
N ILE A 88 -4.24 1.41 -6.96
CA ILE A 88 -4.43 0.10 -7.57
C ILE A 88 -5.34 -0.76 -6.70
N GLY A 89 -6.19 -1.54 -7.35
CA GLY A 89 -7.08 -2.50 -6.70
C GLY A 89 -8.57 -2.21 -6.89
N PRO A 90 -9.42 -3.15 -6.48
CA PRO A 90 -9.08 -4.42 -5.85
C PRO A 90 -8.55 -5.46 -6.85
N VAL A 91 -7.46 -6.15 -6.51
CA VAL A 91 -6.87 -7.24 -7.32
C VAL A 91 -6.70 -8.53 -6.51
N PRO A 92 -6.66 -9.72 -7.15
CA PRO A 92 -6.52 -10.99 -6.42
C PRO A 92 -5.21 -11.09 -5.64
N GLY A 93 -5.28 -11.16 -4.31
CA GLY A 93 -4.09 -11.13 -3.44
C GLY A 93 -3.15 -12.32 -3.64
N LYS A 94 -3.68 -13.48 -4.04
CA LYS A 94 -2.88 -14.69 -4.30
C LYS A 94 -1.91 -14.53 -5.47
N ARG A 95 -2.28 -13.68 -6.45
CA ARG A 95 -1.44 -13.40 -7.63
C ARG A 95 -0.58 -12.16 -7.43
N TYR A 96 -1.12 -11.16 -6.74
CA TYR A 96 -0.50 -9.85 -6.59
C TYR A 96 -0.13 -9.56 -5.14
N SER A 97 0.62 -10.48 -4.50
CA SER A 97 1.21 -10.22 -3.18
C SER A 97 2.29 -9.15 -3.24
N GLU A 98 2.85 -8.92 -4.43
CA GLU A 98 3.78 -7.85 -4.75
C GLU A 98 3.24 -7.10 -5.96
N ILE A 99 3.34 -5.77 -5.92
CA ILE A 99 2.85 -4.89 -6.98
C ILE A 99 3.99 -3.97 -7.41
N THR A 100 4.42 -4.11 -8.65
CA THR A 100 5.44 -3.25 -9.25
C THR A 100 4.79 -2.06 -9.93
N PHE A 101 5.12 -0.85 -9.50
CA PHE A 101 4.69 0.40 -10.10
C PHE A 101 5.79 0.91 -11.06
N PRO A 102 5.48 1.13 -12.34
CA PRO A 102 6.39 1.76 -13.28
C PRO A 102 6.32 3.29 -13.11
N ILE A 103 7.34 3.89 -12.51
CA ILE A 103 7.36 5.33 -12.22
C ILE A 103 8.35 6.02 -13.15
N LEU A 104 7.95 7.16 -13.70
CA LEU A 104 8.82 8.07 -14.45
C LEU A 104 9.25 9.22 -13.54
N SER A 105 10.56 9.46 -13.44
CA SER A 105 11.11 10.69 -12.85
C SER A 105 11.03 11.85 -13.84
N LEU A 106 10.65 13.04 -13.38
CA LEU A 106 10.67 14.23 -14.25
C LEU A 106 12.08 14.77 -14.46
N ASP A 107 12.26 15.51 -15.54
CA ASP A 107 13.49 16.25 -15.83
C ASP A 107 13.46 17.70 -15.29
N PRO A 108 14.36 18.06 -14.34
CA PRO A 108 14.51 19.45 -13.88
C PRO A 108 14.86 20.45 -14.98
N ALA A 109 15.47 20.03 -16.10
CA ALA A 109 15.76 20.92 -17.21
C ALA A 109 14.48 21.38 -17.92
N SER A 110 13.44 20.54 -17.92
CA SER A 110 12.12 20.85 -18.51
C SER A 110 11.22 21.69 -17.58
N ASN A 111 11.49 21.66 -16.27
CA ASN A 111 10.64 22.28 -15.27
C ASN A 111 11.45 22.89 -14.12
N LYS A 112 11.48 24.23 -14.07
CA LYS A 112 12.32 25.02 -13.13
C LYS A 112 11.97 24.84 -11.66
N ASP A 113 10.79 24.31 -11.37
CA ASP A 113 10.37 24.13 -9.99
C ASP A 113 10.93 22.82 -9.39
N VAL A 114 11.52 21.93 -10.21
CA VAL A 114 12.10 20.67 -9.74
C VAL A 114 13.55 20.88 -9.35
N HIS A 115 13.91 20.41 -8.17
CA HIS A 115 15.26 20.47 -7.65
C HIS A 115 15.79 19.06 -7.40
N PHE A 116 17.10 18.90 -7.56
CA PHE A 116 17.81 17.68 -7.20
C PHE A 116 17.85 17.56 -5.67
N LEU A 117 16.85 16.88 -5.13
CA LEU A 117 16.63 16.72 -3.71
C LEU A 117 16.30 15.27 -3.38
N LYS A 118 16.48 14.96 -2.10
CA LYS A 118 15.95 13.75 -1.48
C LYS A 118 14.48 13.96 -1.20
N ASN A 119 13.65 13.05 -1.72
CA ASN A 119 12.21 13.11 -1.60
C ASN A 119 11.65 11.87 -0.87
N LEU A 120 10.45 12.01 -0.33
CA LEU A 120 9.75 10.94 0.37
C LEU A 120 8.65 10.33 -0.50
N ILE A 121 8.52 9.01 -0.43
CA ILE A 121 7.46 8.22 -1.05
C ILE A 121 6.67 7.57 0.09
N TYR A 122 5.35 7.79 0.09
CA TYR A 122 4.45 7.19 1.06
C TYR A 122 3.63 6.08 0.42
N VAL A 123 3.40 5.00 1.17
CA VAL A 123 2.61 3.87 0.70
C VAL A 123 1.54 3.50 1.72
N GLY A 124 0.31 3.37 1.24
CA GLY A 124 -0.78 2.74 1.96
C GLY A 124 -1.16 1.45 1.25
N ARG A 125 -1.29 0.34 1.98
CA ARG A 125 -1.66 -0.94 1.40
C ARG A 125 -2.73 -1.61 2.23
N LYS A 126 -3.64 -2.31 1.55
CA LYS A 126 -4.75 -3.01 2.19
C LYS A 126 -4.85 -4.42 1.65
N ARG A 127 -5.11 -5.35 2.56
CA ARG A 127 -5.58 -6.70 2.23
C ARG A 127 -6.92 -6.96 2.92
N GLY A 128 -7.81 -7.65 2.23
CA GLY A 128 -9.15 -7.98 2.75
C GLY A 128 -10.14 -6.81 2.75
N ARG A 129 -11.38 -7.12 3.13
CA ARG A 129 -12.53 -6.20 3.11
C ARG A 129 -12.51 -5.22 4.27
N GLY A 130 -13.14 -4.06 4.05
CA GLY A 130 -13.36 -3.06 5.10
C GLY A 130 -14.51 -3.39 6.05
N GLN A 131 -14.52 -2.71 7.19
CA GLN A 131 -15.48 -2.88 8.28
C GLN A 131 -16.67 -1.92 8.18
N ILE A 132 -16.51 -0.80 7.45
CA ILE A 132 -17.48 0.29 7.37
C ILE A 132 -17.62 0.71 5.90
N TYR A 133 -18.85 0.96 5.48
CA TYR A 133 -19.19 1.47 4.15
C TYR A 133 -19.18 3.03 4.12
N PRO A 134 -19.12 3.67 2.94
CA PRO A 134 -19.13 5.13 2.84
C PRO A 134 -20.37 5.80 3.47
N ASP A 135 -21.50 5.11 3.51
CA ASP A 135 -22.75 5.51 4.18
C ASP A 135 -22.70 5.35 5.71
N ARG A 136 -21.54 4.97 6.26
CA ARG A 136 -21.25 4.69 7.68
C ARG A 136 -21.87 3.43 8.25
N ASN A 137 -22.55 2.62 7.42
CA ASN A 137 -23.08 1.34 7.88
C ASN A 137 -21.96 0.32 8.09
N LYS A 138 -22.12 -0.53 9.11
CA LYS A 138 -21.21 -1.66 9.38
C LYS A 138 -21.32 -2.72 8.28
N SER A 139 -20.19 -3.27 7.87
CA SER A 139 -20.15 -4.44 6.99
C SER A 139 -20.35 -5.74 7.76
N ASN A 140 -20.46 -6.87 7.05
CA ASN A 140 -20.45 -8.19 7.68
C ASN A 140 -19.03 -8.70 8.03
N ASN A 141 -18.00 -7.87 7.85
CA ASN A 141 -16.61 -8.17 8.23
C ASN A 141 -16.18 -7.39 9.49
N THR A 142 -17.06 -7.31 10.49
CA THR A 142 -16.80 -6.59 11.74
C THR A 142 -17.55 -7.25 12.90
N VAL A 143 -17.28 -6.76 14.11
CA VAL A 143 -17.95 -7.20 15.34
C VAL A 143 -19.28 -6.45 15.51
N TYR A 144 -20.33 -7.20 15.83
CA TYR A 144 -21.62 -6.66 16.23
C TYR A 144 -21.69 -6.63 17.76
N ASN A 145 -22.04 -5.48 18.33
CA ASN A 145 -22.14 -5.27 19.76
C ASN A 145 -23.61 -5.13 20.17
N ALA A 146 -23.92 -5.46 21.41
CA ALA A 146 -25.24 -5.29 22.01
C ALA A 146 -25.61 -3.80 22.14
N THR A 147 -26.79 -3.42 21.68
CA THR A 147 -27.26 -2.03 21.76
C THR A 147 -27.78 -1.65 23.15
N ALA A 148 -28.09 -2.62 24.01
CA ALA A 148 -28.58 -2.38 25.37
C ALA A 148 -28.27 -3.57 26.29
N THR A 149 -28.34 -3.32 27.61
CA THR A 149 -28.29 -4.40 28.61
C THR A 149 -29.63 -5.12 28.65
N CYS A 150 -29.66 -6.41 28.30
CA CYS A 150 -30.90 -7.19 28.27
C CYS A 150 -30.63 -8.69 28.40
N VAL A 151 -31.69 -9.50 28.39
CA VAL A 151 -31.61 -10.96 28.32
C VAL A 151 -32.01 -11.42 26.92
N VAL A 152 -31.21 -12.29 26.30
CA VAL A 152 -31.45 -12.78 24.93
C VAL A 152 -32.71 -13.66 24.91
N SER A 153 -33.83 -13.12 24.44
CA SER A 153 -35.11 -13.83 24.43
C SER A 153 -35.18 -14.90 23.33
N LYS A 154 -34.73 -14.58 22.11
CA LYS A 154 -34.79 -15.45 20.94
C LYS A 154 -33.77 -15.02 19.88
N ILE A 155 -33.12 -16.00 19.25
CA ILE A 155 -32.26 -15.80 18.08
C ILE A 155 -33.03 -16.33 16.86
N ILE A 156 -33.28 -15.47 15.87
CA ILE A 156 -34.04 -15.83 14.66
C ILE A 156 -33.16 -15.57 13.44
N ARG A 157 -32.96 -16.58 12.58
CA ARG A 157 -32.35 -16.40 11.26
C ARG A 157 -33.43 -15.91 10.28
N LYS A 158 -33.58 -14.59 10.13
CA LYS A 158 -34.49 -13.94 9.16
C LYS A 158 -33.78 -12.81 8.44
N GLU A 159 -34.29 -12.43 7.28
CA GLU A 159 -33.66 -11.41 6.42
C GLU A 159 -33.85 -9.97 6.90
N LYS A 160 -34.93 -9.64 7.65
CA LYS A 160 -35.19 -8.29 8.19
C LYS A 160 -36.06 -8.34 9.45
N GLY A 161 -35.71 -7.55 10.47
CA GLY A 161 -36.45 -7.34 11.73
C GLY A 161 -35.91 -6.13 12.51
N VAL A 162 -36.66 -5.60 13.48
CA VAL A 162 -36.37 -4.34 14.22
C VAL A 162 -35.43 -4.55 15.43
N VAL A 163 -34.84 -5.74 15.57
CA VAL A 163 -33.93 -6.13 16.67
C VAL A 163 -32.51 -6.29 16.11
N ASP A 164 -31.47 -5.92 16.87
CA ASP A 164 -30.04 -5.97 16.52
C ASP A 164 -29.72 -6.94 15.36
N ILE A 165 -29.63 -6.38 14.14
CA ILE A 165 -29.49 -7.17 12.91
C ILE A 165 -28.02 -7.52 12.70
N ILE A 166 -27.70 -8.81 12.75
CA ILE A 166 -26.38 -9.35 12.47
C ILE A 166 -26.37 -9.94 11.06
N HIS A 167 -25.55 -9.39 10.17
CA HIS A 167 -25.42 -9.90 8.81
C HIS A 167 -24.68 -11.25 8.77
N PRO A 168 -24.90 -12.09 7.74
CA PRO A 168 -24.21 -13.38 7.62
C PRO A 168 -22.69 -13.24 7.57
N GLY A 169 -21.98 -14.08 8.32
CA GLY A 169 -20.50 -14.17 8.27
C GLY A 169 -19.83 -14.29 9.64
N PRO A 170 -20.00 -13.32 10.55
CA PRO A 170 -19.51 -13.42 11.92
C PRO A 170 -20.17 -14.58 12.68
N GLU A 171 -19.39 -15.33 13.43
CA GLU A 171 -19.89 -16.42 14.29
C GLU A 171 -20.44 -15.81 15.59
N LEU A 172 -21.60 -16.27 16.06
CA LEU A 172 -22.25 -15.77 17.28
C LEU A 172 -21.55 -16.29 18.54
N LEU A 173 -21.37 -15.42 19.53
CA LEU A 173 -20.83 -15.76 20.85
C LEU A 173 -21.91 -16.01 21.90
N VAL A 174 -23.10 -15.44 21.70
CA VAL A 174 -24.18 -15.44 22.70
C VAL A 174 -25.21 -16.52 22.44
N SER A 175 -25.81 -17.02 23.53
CA SER A 175 -26.86 -18.03 23.50
C SER A 175 -28.21 -17.49 24.01
N LYS A 176 -29.30 -18.20 23.70
CA LYS A 176 -30.63 -17.86 24.21
C LYS A 176 -30.64 -17.93 25.74
N GLY A 177 -31.21 -16.93 26.40
CA GLY A 177 -31.33 -16.84 27.86
C GLY A 177 -30.14 -16.17 28.55
N GLU A 178 -29.11 -15.79 27.80
CA GLU A 178 -27.92 -15.12 28.36
C GLU A 178 -28.20 -13.64 28.65
N SER A 179 -27.69 -13.14 29.77
CA SER A 179 -27.70 -11.71 30.07
C SER A 179 -26.52 -11.02 29.40
N ILE A 180 -26.79 -10.03 28.56
CA ILE A 180 -25.78 -9.24 27.87
C ILE A 180 -25.75 -7.82 28.41
N LYS A 181 -24.56 -7.22 28.44
CA LYS A 181 -24.36 -5.80 28.81
C LYS A 181 -24.35 -4.93 27.56
N LEU A 182 -24.66 -3.65 27.72
CA LEU A 182 -24.44 -2.62 26.70
C LEU A 182 -23.00 -2.73 26.14
N ASP A 183 -22.87 -2.66 24.82
CA ASP A 183 -21.63 -2.76 24.05
C ASP A 183 -20.88 -4.11 24.12
N GLN A 184 -21.45 -5.12 24.78
CA GLN A 184 -20.86 -6.47 24.79
C GLN A 184 -20.85 -7.05 23.36
N PRO A 185 -19.73 -7.66 22.91
CA PRO A 185 -19.67 -8.27 21.58
C PRO A 185 -20.59 -9.49 21.49
N LEU A 186 -21.47 -9.49 20.48
CA LEU A 186 -22.38 -10.58 20.16
C LEU A 186 -21.76 -11.62 19.22
N THR A 187 -20.68 -11.25 18.52
CA THR A 187 -20.03 -12.07 17.50
C THR A 187 -18.52 -12.08 17.64
N ILE A 188 -17.88 -13.17 17.19
CA ILE A 188 -16.42 -13.22 16.97
C ILE A 188 -16.05 -12.22 15.88
N ASN A 189 -14.87 -11.60 15.98
CA ASN A 189 -14.34 -10.74 14.93
C ASN A 189 -13.95 -11.59 13.69
N PRO A 190 -14.67 -11.47 12.55
CA PRO A 190 -14.35 -12.24 11.35
C PRO A 190 -13.17 -11.68 10.56
N ASN A 191 -12.69 -10.47 10.92
CA ASN A 191 -11.73 -9.75 10.10
C ASN A 191 -10.31 -10.34 10.22
N VAL A 192 -9.82 -10.83 9.08
CA VAL A 192 -8.42 -11.27 8.89
C VAL A 192 -7.63 -10.32 7.98
N GLY A 193 -8.29 -9.26 7.49
CA GLY A 193 -7.70 -8.19 6.68
C GLY A 193 -7.01 -7.13 7.54
N VAL A 194 -6.15 -6.33 6.91
CA VAL A 194 -5.45 -5.23 7.57
C VAL A 194 -5.15 -4.12 6.56
N PHE A 195 -5.10 -2.89 7.06
CA PHE A 195 -4.50 -1.76 6.38
C PHE A 195 -3.16 -1.47 7.04
N GLY A 196 -2.12 -1.30 6.25
CA GLY A 196 -0.80 -0.91 6.73
C GLY A 196 -0.34 0.33 5.97
N GLN A 197 0.20 1.29 6.70
CA GLN A 197 1.05 2.32 6.12
C GLN A 197 2.48 1.80 6.17
N GLY A 198 3.17 1.86 5.03
CA GLY A 198 4.59 1.55 5.02
C GLY A 198 5.37 2.65 5.74
N TRP A 199 6.61 2.33 6.10
CA TRP A 199 7.59 3.35 6.45
C TRP A 199 7.90 4.17 5.20
N ASP A 200 8.17 5.46 5.38
CA ASP A 200 8.49 6.37 4.29
C ASP A 200 9.73 5.84 3.55
N ALA A 201 9.61 5.67 2.24
CA ALA A 201 10.76 5.38 1.40
C ALA A 201 11.38 6.68 0.92
N GLU A 202 12.70 6.70 0.84
CA GLU A 202 13.44 7.86 0.39
C GLU A 202 14.00 7.60 -1.01
N ILE A 203 13.88 8.60 -1.87
CA ILE A 203 14.44 8.55 -3.23
C ILE A 203 15.20 9.84 -3.50
N VAL A 204 16.41 9.72 -4.02
CA VAL A 204 17.22 10.88 -4.45
C VAL A 204 17.06 11.08 -5.95
N LEU A 205 16.58 12.24 -6.35
CA LEU A 205 16.70 12.66 -7.75
C LEU A 205 18.13 13.19 -7.94
N GLN A 206 18.95 12.43 -8.65
CA GLN A 206 20.39 12.67 -8.74
C GLN A 206 20.76 13.41 -10.01
N ASP A 207 21.51 14.49 -9.87
CA ASP A 207 22.14 15.19 -10.99
C ASP A 207 23.38 14.41 -11.46
N PRO A 208 23.45 14.00 -12.74
CA PRO A 208 24.64 13.36 -13.31
C PRO A 208 25.90 14.22 -13.20
N LEU A 209 25.80 15.55 -13.36
CA LEU A 209 26.96 16.45 -13.34
C LEU A 209 27.57 16.54 -11.94
N SER A 210 26.72 16.57 -10.91
CA SER A 210 27.16 16.51 -9.51
C SER A 210 27.98 15.25 -9.20
N VAL A 211 27.59 14.09 -9.75
CA VAL A 211 28.36 12.84 -9.58
C VAL A 211 29.70 12.91 -10.31
N GLN A 212 29.71 13.42 -11.54
CA GLN A 212 30.96 13.57 -12.32
C GLN A 212 31.95 14.52 -11.63
N GLY A 213 31.47 15.66 -11.13
CA GLY A 213 32.28 16.61 -10.36
C GLY A 213 32.86 15.99 -9.09
N LEU A 214 32.05 15.19 -8.37
CA LEU A 214 32.53 14.44 -7.20
C LEU A 214 33.64 13.45 -7.56
N LEU A 215 33.51 12.69 -8.66
CA LEU A 215 34.53 11.75 -9.10
C LEU A 215 35.85 12.45 -9.45
N PHE A 216 35.78 13.59 -10.16
CA PHE A 216 36.97 14.38 -10.46
C PHE A 216 37.64 14.93 -9.21
N PHE A 217 36.85 15.43 -8.26
CA PHE A 217 37.36 15.91 -6.97
C PHE A 217 38.04 14.79 -6.17
N LEU A 218 37.42 13.61 -6.09
CA LEU A 218 38.01 12.45 -5.41
C LEU A 218 39.33 12.02 -6.07
N ALA A 219 39.38 12.00 -7.41
CA ALA A 219 40.63 11.73 -8.13
C ALA A 219 41.72 12.76 -7.79
N SER A 220 41.36 14.05 -7.73
CA SER A 220 42.31 15.11 -7.35
C SER A 220 42.87 14.94 -5.93
N ILE A 221 42.05 14.49 -4.97
CA ILE A 221 42.48 14.17 -3.61
C ILE A 221 43.48 13.02 -3.63
N VAL A 222 43.18 11.95 -4.37
CA VAL A 222 44.07 10.78 -4.49
C VAL A 222 45.42 11.20 -5.08
N PHE A 223 45.42 12.01 -6.15
CA PHE A 223 46.67 12.54 -6.73
C PHE A 223 47.45 13.39 -5.72
N ALA A 224 46.78 14.30 -5.01
CA ALA A 224 47.43 15.14 -4.00
C ALA A 224 48.05 14.30 -2.87
N GLN A 225 47.33 13.27 -2.39
CA GLN A 225 47.84 12.35 -1.37
C GLN A 225 49.08 11.58 -1.86
N ILE A 226 49.06 11.09 -3.10
CA ILE A 226 50.22 10.40 -3.70
C ILE A 226 51.42 11.35 -3.77
N PHE A 227 51.24 12.57 -4.27
CA PHE A 227 52.34 13.54 -4.35
C PHE A 227 52.89 13.95 -2.99
N LEU A 228 52.03 14.11 -1.97
CA LEU A 228 52.47 14.40 -0.60
C LEU A 228 53.32 13.26 -0.02
N VAL A 229 52.92 12.01 -0.25
CA VAL A 229 53.69 10.84 0.20
C VAL A 229 55.02 10.73 -0.55
N LEU A 230 55.03 10.94 -1.87
CA LEU A 230 56.25 10.95 -2.67
C LEU A 230 57.20 12.08 -2.27
N LYS A 231 56.67 13.26 -1.92
CA LYS A 231 57.48 14.40 -1.48
C LYS A 231 58.11 14.20 -0.09
N LYS A 232 57.45 13.42 0.77
CA LYS A 232 57.96 13.08 2.11
C LYS A 232 59.11 12.06 2.05
N LYS A 233 59.06 11.15 1.08
CA LYS A 233 60.15 10.21 0.81
C LYS A 233 61.32 10.93 0.14
#